data_AF-A0A957Q9K2-F1
#
_entry.id   AF-A0A957Q9K2-F1
#
_cell.length_a   1.000
_cell.length_b   1.000
_cell.length_c   1.000
_cell.angle_alpha   90.00
_cell.angle_beta   90.00
_cell.angle_gamma   90.00
#
_symmetry.space_group_name_H-M   'P 1'
#
loop_
_entity.id
_entity.type
_entity.pdbx_description
1 polymer ?
#
loop_
_entity_poly.entity_id
_entity_poly.type
_entity_poly.pdbx_seq_one_letter_code
_entity_poly.pdbx_strand_id
1 'polypeptide(L)'
;MSVCISAHQQALQPENRYLSISEAPAWALLEQLATVPPTLAHYRLRAACGFPPVPHSRAIVDWLRANQQSFAPVVAQDLRSEPLLVFDLSIGSFLVADLDDPSATAAFTERLFAAMKEAGVAVGVGRYNEARLLYSDPLFAQPSDELPTRRTVHIAIDLFQPAGAPIFAPLAGAVHSYGNNAGYQDYGPTIILQHVIPRQETGEAASTADDASGDLVFYTLYGHLSLASLEGLYPGKIIQTGEQFATMGDFPVNGDWPPHLHFQIITDMLGMSCGFPGVATPSERAVWLSLCPDPNLILQIPDRLFPQAQRAKQELLASRKERLGPNLSISYSEPLHIVRARKQFLYDIAGYRYLDVVNNVCHVGHCHPHVVRAAQRQMAVLNTNTRYVYDQLTDYAERLAATLPDPLSVCFFVNSGSEANDLALRLARAYTGRQDTICLDVAYHGNLTSLIDISPYKFDGPGGKGAPPTTHVALMPDPYRGKYTGTGRETGVAYANHVQQLITTLQGQGTEVAAFIAESVLGCGGQIVLPDGYLAAAYDHVHAAGGLCIADEV
;
A
#
# COMPACT_ATOMS: atom_id res chain seq x y z
N MET A 1 -33.48 -8.40 20.40
CA MET A 1 -34.95 -8.51 20.51
C MET A 1 -35.61 -9.18 19.29
N SER A 2 -35.06 -9.12 18.07
CA SER A 2 -35.71 -9.69 16.87
C SER A 2 -35.72 -11.22 16.80
N VAL A 3 -34.65 -11.93 17.15
CA VAL A 3 -34.58 -13.40 17.07
C VAL A 3 -35.55 -14.13 18.01
N CYS A 4 -35.70 -13.67 19.26
CA CYS A 4 -36.65 -14.27 20.21
C CYS A 4 -38.11 -14.00 19.80
N ILE A 5 -38.39 -12.80 19.28
CA ILE A 5 -39.74 -12.45 18.78
C ILE A 5 -40.04 -13.26 17.53
N SER A 6 -39.07 -13.39 16.62
CA SER A 6 -39.22 -14.17 15.41
C SER A 6 -39.48 -15.65 15.70
N ALA A 7 -38.68 -16.27 16.57
CA ALA A 7 -38.88 -17.66 16.99
C ALA A 7 -40.24 -17.88 17.66
N HIS A 8 -40.70 -16.90 18.47
CA HIS A 8 -42.03 -16.95 19.08
C HIS A 8 -43.16 -16.81 18.04
N GLN A 9 -43.04 -15.89 17.09
CA GLN A 9 -44.03 -15.68 16.03
C GLN A 9 -44.08 -16.86 15.06
N GLN A 10 -42.94 -17.49 14.76
CA GLN A 10 -42.87 -18.71 13.96
C GLN A 10 -43.55 -19.90 14.66
N ALA A 11 -43.43 -20.00 15.99
CA ALA A 11 -44.19 -20.99 16.76
C ALA A 11 -45.72 -20.77 16.70
N LEU A 12 -46.16 -19.51 16.54
CA LEU A 12 -47.58 -19.16 16.38
C LEU A 12 -48.07 -19.29 14.93
N GLN A 13 -47.20 -19.12 13.94
CA GLN A 13 -47.53 -19.12 12.51
C GLN A 13 -46.47 -19.89 11.67
N PRO A 14 -46.41 -21.22 11.76
CA PRO A 14 -45.33 -22.03 11.18
C PRO A 14 -45.26 -22.00 9.64
N GLU A 15 -46.38 -21.70 8.95
CA GLU A 15 -46.46 -21.61 7.49
C GLU A 15 -45.95 -20.25 6.95
N ASN A 16 -45.80 -19.23 7.80
CA ASN A 16 -45.46 -17.87 7.38
C ASN A 16 -43.94 -17.66 7.29
N ARG A 17 -43.37 -18.03 6.12
CA ARG A 17 -41.93 -17.94 5.84
C ARG A 17 -41.34 -16.53 5.98
N TYR A 18 -42.15 -15.47 5.85
CA TYR A 18 -41.70 -14.09 5.99
C TYR A 18 -41.16 -13.80 7.38
N LEU A 19 -41.71 -14.45 8.42
CA LEU A 19 -41.29 -14.26 9.80
C LEU A 19 -39.82 -14.67 10.01
N SER A 20 -39.33 -15.69 9.30
CA SER A 20 -37.97 -16.23 9.44
C SER A 20 -36.88 -15.52 8.60
N ILE A 21 -37.24 -14.58 7.71
CA ILE A 21 -36.27 -13.96 6.77
C ILE A 21 -35.12 -13.25 7.51
N SER A 22 -35.43 -12.64 8.66
CA SER A 22 -34.45 -11.89 9.46
C SER A 22 -33.71 -12.77 10.48
N GLU A 23 -34.08 -14.04 10.65
CA GLU A 23 -33.47 -14.93 11.64
C GLU A 23 -32.09 -15.40 11.21
N ALA A 24 -31.94 -15.84 9.96
CA ALA A 24 -30.68 -16.44 9.51
C ALA A 24 -29.49 -15.48 9.60
N PRO A 25 -29.57 -14.21 9.13
CA PRO A 25 -28.47 -13.25 9.32
C PRO A 25 -28.21 -12.92 10.79
N ALA A 26 -29.26 -12.86 11.61
CA ALA A 26 -29.13 -12.53 13.03
C ALA A 26 -28.49 -13.67 13.84
N TRP A 27 -28.84 -14.93 13.55
CA TRP A 27 -28.19 -16.11 14.13
C TRP A 27 -26.73 -16.21 13.67
N ALA A 28 -26.44 -15.99 12.39
CA ALA A 28 -25.07 -15.97 11.89
C ALA A 28 -24.22 -14.92 12.61
N LEU A 29 -24.75 -13.71 12.84
CA LEU A 29 -24.08 -12.67 13.63
C LEU A 29 -23.89 -13.09 15.09
N LEU A 30 -24.90 -13.67 15.74
CA LEU A 30 -24.80 -14.11 17.13
C LEU A 30 -23.78 -15.23 17.32
N GLU A 31 -23.72 -16.19 16.40
CA GLU A 31 -22.71 -17.26 16.38
C GLU A 31 -21.31 -16.66 16.21
N GLN A 32 -21.14 -15.70 15.29
CA GLN A 32 -19.87 -14.98 15.14
C GLN A 32 -19.50 -14.22 16.42
N LEU A 33 -20.43 -13.47 17.02
CA LEU A 33 -20.19 -12.73 18.26
C LEU A 33 -19.88 -13.66 19.44
N ALA A 34 -20.47 -14.85 19.49
CA ALA A 34 -20.19 -15.85 20.52
C ALA A 34 -18.74 -16.37 20.45
N THR A 35 -18.07 -16.27 19.30
CA THR A 35 -16.63 -16.61 19.19
C THR A 35 -15.70 -15.50 19.68
N VAL A 36 -16.20 -14.28 19.88
CA VAL A 36 -15.40 -13.15 20.36
C VAL A 36 -15.29 -13.24 21.88
N PRO A 37 -14.07 -13.26 22.47
CA PRO A 37 -13.90 -13.21 23.91
C PRO A 37 -14.65 -11.99 24.49
N PRO A 38 -15.52 -12.16 25.50
CA PRO A 38 -16.28 -11.04 26.08
C PRO A 38 -15.39 -9.88 26.53
N THR A 39 -14.20 -10.19 27.05
CA THR A 39 -13.18 -9.21 27.43
C THR A 39 -12.66 -8.41 26.23
N LEU A 40 -12.40 -9.07 25.08
CA LEU A 40 -11.99 -8.38 23.86
C LEU A 40 -13.11 -7.48 23.32
N ALA A 41 -14.36 -7.95 23.36
CA ALA A 41 -15.52 -7.14 22.99
C ALA A 41 -15.64 -5.89 23.88
N HIS A 42 -15.45 -6.02 25.19
CA HIS A 42 -15.41 -4.91 26.12
C HIS A 42 -14.32 -3.90 25.74
N TYR A 43 -13.10 -4.34 25.43
CA TYR A 43 -12.00 -3.45 25.05
C TYR A 43 -12.24 -2.71 23.73
N ARG A 44 -12.86 -3.38 22.75
CA ARG A 44 -13.30 -2.74 21.50
C ARG A 44 -14.34 -1.65 21.76
N LEU A 45 -15.32 -1.91 22.63
CA LEU A 45 -16.34 -0.92 23.00
C LEU A 45 -15.73 0.28 23.73
N ARG A 46 -14.79 0.05 24.66
CA ARG A 46 -14.05 1.13 25.33
C ARG A 46 -13.32 2.02 24.32
N ALA A 47 -12.59 1.41 23.39
CA ALA A 47 -11.88 2.13 22.34
C ALA A 47 -12.83 2.97 21.46
N ALA A 48 -13.96 2.40 21.05
CA ALA A 48 -14.99 3.10 20.27
C ALA A 48 -15.60 4.28 21.03
N CYS A 49 -15.69 4.20 22.36
CA CYS A 49 -16.13 5.29 23.22
C CYS A 49 -15.02 6.28 23.61
N GLY A 50 -13.80 6.14 23.08
CA GLY A 50 -12.67 7.02 23.37
C GLY A 50 -11.98 6.78 24.73
N PHE A 51 -12.29 5.67 25.41
CA PHE A 51 -11.58 5.24 26.61
C PHE A 51 -10.33 4.41 26.27
N PRO A 52 -9.33 4.33 27.17
CA PRO A 52 -8.25 3.34 27.06
C PRO A 52 -8.83 1.93 26.90
N PRO A 53 -8.43 1.16 25.85
CA PRO A 53 -9.04 -0.12 25.54
C PRO A 53 -8.93 -1.13 26.69
N VAL A 54 -7.73 -1.33 27.23
CA VAL A 54 -7.47 -2.23 28.36
C VAL A 54 -7.28 -1.37 29.63
N PRO A 55 -8.21 -1.39 30.59
CA PRO A 55 -8.18 -0.50 31.75
C PRO A 55 -6.88 -0.58 32.57
N HIS A 56 -6.41 -1.80 32.85
CA HIS A 56 -5.26 -2.06 33.72
C HIS A 56 -3.90 -2.04 33.00
N SER A 57 -3.89 -1.91 31.66
CA SER A 57 -2.65 -1.88 30.87
C SER A 57 -1.73 -0.72 31.26
N ARG A 58 -2.31 0.44 31.59
CA ARG A 58 -1.54 1.60 32.04
C ARG A 58 -0.73 1.32 33.30
N ALA A 59 -1.34 0.71 34.31
CA ALA A 59 -0.68 0.40 35.57
C ALA A 59 0.49 -0.59 35.37
N ILE A 60 0.34 -1.58 34.48
CA ILE A 60 1.42 -2.49 34.10
C ILE A 60 2.55 -1.73 33.40
N VAL A 61 2.23 -0.88 32.42
CA VAL A 61 3.22 -0.08 31.68
C VAL A 61 3.99 0.85 32.62
N ASP A 62 3.31 1.50 33.56
CA ASP A 62 3.94 2.41 34.52
C ASP A 62 4.84 1.64 35.50
N TRP A 63 4.44 0.44 35.95
CA TRP A 63 5.31 -0.44 36.74
C TRP A 63 6.54 -0.89 35.95
N LEU A 64 6.37 -1.30 34.68
CA LEU A 64 7.49 -1.70 33.82
C LEU A 64 8.51 -0.56 33.65
N ARG A 65 8.03 0.68 33.43
CA ARG A 65 8.89 1.87 33.36
C ARG A 65 9.64 2.13 34.66
N ALA A 66 8.97 2.00 35.80
CA ALA A 66 9.59 2.22 37.10
C ALA A 66 10.67 1.19 37.45
N ASN A 67 10.58 -0.02 36.85
CA ASN A 67 11.46 -1.15 37.16
C ASN A 67 12.48 -1.47 36.06
N GLN A 68 12.67 -0.62 35.05
CA GLN A 68 13.56 -0.89 33.91
C GLN A 68 14.96 -1.40 34.29
N GLN A 69 15.54 -0.88 35.37
CA GLN A 69 16.90 -1.24 35.79
C GLN A 69 17.02 -2.64 36.41
N SER A 70 15.91 -3.30 36.75
CA SER A 70 15.92 -4.63 37.39
C SER A 70 15.83 -5.79 36.40
N PHE A 71 15.53 -5.52 35.13
CA PHE A 71 15.36 -6.55 34.12
C PHE A 71 16.70 -7.13 33.65
N ALA A 72 16.78 -8.47 33.61
CA ALA A 72 17.89 -9.16 32.98
C ALA A 72 17.81 -9.07 31.44
N PRO A 73 18.94 -9.24 30.72
CA PRO A 73 18.92 -9.32 29.26
C PRO A 73 18.01 -10.45 28.76
N VAL A 74 17.38 -10.25 27.60
CA VAL A 74 16.57 -11.29 26.92
C VAL A 74 17.41 -12.14 25.97
N VAL A 75 18.50 -11.56 25.44
CA VAL A 75 19.51 -12.21 24.59
C VAL A 75 20.90 -11.98 25.20
N ALA A 76 21.91 -12.70 24.73
CA ALA A 76 23.27 -12.62 25.28
C ALA A 76 23.91 -11.23 25.13
N GLN A 77 23.59 -10.50 24.07
CA GLN A 77 24.10 -9.15 23.80
C GLN A 77 23.35 -8.10 24.62
N ASP A 78 24.08 -7.09 25.10
CA ASP A 78 23.46 -5.96 25.81
C ASP A 78 22.83 -4.97 24.83
N LEU A 79 21.53 -5.11 24.60
CA LEU A 79 20.74 -4.28 23.67
C LEU A 79 20.75 -2.78 24.00
N ARG A 80 21.16 -2.40 25.22
CA ARG A 80 21.23 -1.00 25.68
C ARG A 80 22.47 -0.28 25.18
N SER A 81 23.57 -1.01 24.95
CA SER A 81 24.90 -0.41 24.74
C SER A 81 25.62 -0.95 23.51
N GLU A 82 25.37 -2.20 23.10
CA GLU A 82 26.02 -2.79 21.94
C GLU A 82 25.48 -2.23 20.62
N PRO A 83 26.28 -2.28 19.53
CA PRO A 83 25.81 -1.93 18.19
C PRO A 83 24.67 -2.84 17.71
N LEU A 84 23.57 -2.23 17.29
CA LEU A 84 22.38 -2.90 16.76
C LEU A 84 22.02 -2.35 15.39
N LEU A 85 21.31 -3.15 14.59
CA LEU A 85 20.68 -2.69 13.36
C LEU A 85 19.16 -2.76 13.50
N VAL A 86 18.49 -1.61 13.58
CA VAL A 86 17.02 -1.56 13.52
C VAL A 86 16.60 -1.59 12.07
N PHE A 87 15.86 -2.62 11.69
CA PHE A 87 15.35 -2.78 10.34
C PHE A 87 14.11 -1.90 10.11
N ASP A 88 14.02 -1.32 8.92
CA ASP A 88 12.76 -0.87 8.37
C ASP A 88 12.11 -2.05 7.63
N LEU A 89 11.14 -2.71 8.26
CA LEU A 89 10.33 -3.77 7.64
C LEU A 89 8.93 -3.24 7.28
N SER A 90 8.76 -1.92 7.26
CA SER A 90 7.51 -1.30 6.87
C SER A 90 7.20 -1.57 5.41
N ILE A 91 5.95 -1.34 5.05
CA ILE A 91 5.43 -1.55 3.69
C ILE A 91 6.23 -0.81 2.62
N GLY A 92 6.65 0.42 2.91
CA GLY A 92 7.44 1.25 2.00
C GLY A 92 8.91 0.82 1.89
N SER A 93 9.36 -0.12 2.72
CA SER A 93 10.77 -0.50 2.77
C SER A 93 11.23 -1.29 1.55
N PHE A 94 12.49 -1.04 1.18
CA PHE A 94 13.20 -1.83 0.18
C PHE A 94 13.53 -3.25 0.68
N LEU A 95 13.66 -3.47 2.00
CA LEU A 95 13.94 -4.79 2.57
C LEU A 95 12.81 -5.79 2.33
N VAL A 96 11.58 -5.31 2.10
CA VAL A 96 10.37 -6.13 1.89
C VAL A 96 10.10 -6.34 0.38
N ALA A 97 11.14 -6.46 -0.45
CA ALA A 97 11.02 -6.38 -1.91
C ALA A 97 10.13 -7.48 -2.56
N ASP A 98 10.14 -8.71 -2.04
CA ASP A 98 9.67 -9.91 -2.72
C ASP A 98 8.38 -10.50 -2.13
N LEU A 99 7.25 -9.90 -2.51
CA LEU A 99 5.94 -10.19 -1.92
C LEU A 99 5.19 -11.41 -2.52
N ASP A 100 5.70 -11.99 -3.61
CA ASP A 100 4.93 -12.96 -4.43
C ASP A 100 5.50 -14.39 -4.39
N ASP A 101 6.59 -14.65 -3.67
CA ASP A 101 7.30 -15.93 -3.73
C ASP A 101 7.46 -16.52 -2.32
N PRO A 102 6.88 -17.69 -2.01
CA PRO A 102 7.11 -18.38 -0.74
C PRO A 102 8.58 -18.76 -0.50
N SER A 103 9.39 -18.92 -1.56
CA SER A 103 10.85 -19.06 -1.43
C SER A 103 11.55 -17.74 -1.04
N ALA A 104 10.81 -16.63 -0.96
CA ALA A 104 11.31 -15.35 -0.49
C ALA A 104 11.78 -15.39 0.96
N THR A 105 11.35 -16.34 1.81
CA THR A 105 11.90 -16.45 3.17
C THR A 105 13.41 -16.65 3.15
N ALA A 106 13.95 -17.48 2.26
CA ALA A 106 15.39 -17.69 2.16
C ALA A 106 16.11 -16.41 1.68
N ALA A 107 15.62 -15.79 0.59
CA ALA A 107 16.19 -14.54 0.07
C ALA A 107 16.01 -13.34 1.02
N PHE A 108 14.96 -13.34 1.83
CA PHE A 108 14.71 -12.35 2.88
C PHE A 108 15.67 -12.57 4.05
N THR A 109 15.83 -13.81 4.51
CA THR A 109 16.85 -14.21 5.49
C THR A 109 18.24 -13.75 5.04
N GLU A 110 18.65 -14.10 3.83
CA GLU A 110 19.95 -13.70 3.28
C GLU A 110 20.13 -12.18 3.28
N ARG A 111 19.11 -11.40 2.90
CA ARG A 111 19.19 -9.92 2.95
C ARG A 111 19.33 -9.38 4.35
N LEU A 112 18.54 -9.87 5.31
CA LEU A 112 18.60 -9.38 6.69
C LEU A 112 19.98 -9.66 7.31
N PHE A 113 20.45 -10.91 7.20
CA PHE A 113 21.73 -11.30 7.76
C PHE A 113 22.92 -10.72 6.99
N ALA A 114 22.81 -10.47 5.68
CA ALA A 114 23.82 -9.73 4.92
C ALA A 114 23.90 -8.27 5.39
N ALA A 115 22.75 -7.60 5.61
CA ALA A 115 22.71 -6.24 6.13
C ALA A 115 23.31 -6.15 7.54
N MET A 116 23.02 -7.13 8.41
CA MET A 116 23.65 -7.22 9.74
C MET A 116 25.16 -7.41 9.64
N LYS A 117 25.61 -8.29 8.75
CA LYS A 117 27.04 -8.55 8.52
C LYS A 117 27.76 -7.31 7.99
N GLU A 118 27.15 -6.58 7.05
CA GLU A 118 27.68 -5.33 6.51
C GLU A 118 27.76 -4.23 7.59
N ALA A 119 26.74 -4.14 8.44
CA ALA A 119 26.73 -3.22 9.58
C ALA A 119 27.64 -3.66 10.74
N GLY A 120 28.16 -4.90 10.73
CA GLY A 120 29.01 -5.45 11.79
C GLY A 120 28.30 -5.66 13.12
N VAL A 121 27.00 -5.97 13.10
CA VAL A 121 26.18 -6.14 14.31
C VAL A 121 25.82 -7.61 14.56
N ALA A 122 25.66 -7.98 15.83
CA ALA A 122 25.26 -9.32 16.24
C ALA A 122 23.74 -9.51 16.35
N VAL A 123 22.99 -8.41 16.49
CA VAL A 123 21.53 -8.41 16.66
C VAL A 123 20.88 -7.42 15.70
N GLY A 124 19.93 -7.92 14.92
CA GLY A 124 18.99 -7.11 14.16
C GLY A 124 17.68 -6.93 14.93
N VAL A 125 17.00 -5.80 14.76
CA VAL A 125 15.77 -5.47 15.49
C VAL A 125 14.64 -5.16 14.51
N GLY A 126 13.57 -5.96 14.56
CA GLY A 126 12.28 -5.65 13.93
C GLY A 126 11.39 -4.84 14.86
N ARG A 127 10.66 -3.85 14.34
CA ARG A 127 10.00 -2.82 15.16
C ARG A 127 8.60 -3.23 15.63
N TYR A 128 8.27 -2.77 16.84
CA TYR A 128 6.90 -2.73 17.38
C TYR A 128 6.04 -1.68 16.66
N ASN A 129 4.73 -1.94 16.57
CA ASN A 129 3.75 -1.07 15.90
C ASN A 129 4.11 -0.76 14.44
N GLU A 130 4.61 -1.77 13.73
CA GLU A 130 5.05 -1.66 12.34
C GLU A 130 4.10 -2.45 11.43
N ALA A 131 3.53 -1.80 10.42
CA ALA A 131 2.75 -2.50 9.40
C ALA A 131 3.71 -3.18 8.41
N ARG A 132 3.60 -4.49 8.24
CA ARG A 132 4.48 -5.29 7.36
C ARG A 132 3.65 -6.08 6.34
N LEU A 133 4.20 -6.27 5.14
CA LEU A 133 3.59 -7.12 4.09
C LEU A 133 4.13 -8.57 4.09
N LEU A 134 4.80 -8.98 5.18
CA LEU A 134 5.41 -10.30 5.30
C LEU A 134 4.40 -11.42 5.58
N TYR A 135 3.21 -11.06 6.07
CA TYR A 135 2.16 -11.99 6.52
C TYR A 135 1.26 -12.43 5.35
N SER A 136 1.82 -13.25 4.47
CA SER A 136 1.20 -13.67 3.21
C SER A 136 0.22 -14.85 3.34
N ASP A 137 0.38 -15.68 4.37
CA ASP A 137 -0.48 -16.86 4.57
C ASP A 137 -1.97 -16.46 4.78
N PRO A 138 -2.95 -17.24 4.30
CA PRO A 138 -4.37 -17.02 4.58
C PRO A 138 -4.73 -16.91 6.06
N LEU A 139 -3.94 -17.47 6.99
CA LEU A 139 -4.15 -17.35 8.43
C LEU A 139 -4.20 -15.89 8.92
N PHE A 140 -3.56 -14.98 8.18
CA PHE A 140 -3.55 -13.55 8.50
C PHE A 140 -4.68 -12.77 7.84
N ALA A 141 -5.42 -13.37 6.90
CA ALA A 141 -6.55 -12.75 6.26
C ALA A 141 -7.76 -12.76 7.19
N GLN A 142 -8.46 -11.63 7.25
CA GLN A 142 -9.73 -11.52 7.95
C GLN A 142 -10.83 -11.15 6.93
N PRO A 143 -11.92 -11.93 6.85
CA PRO A 143 -13.09 -11.56 6.07
C PRO A 143 -13.61 -10.20 6.54
N SER A 144 -13.95 -9.33 5.61
CA SER A 144 -14.54 -8.01 5.87
C SER A 144 -15.50 -7.67 4.74
N ASP A 145 -16.60 -7.02 5.10
CA ASP A 145 -17.63 -6.55 4.17
C ASP A 145 -17.20 -5.30 3.39
N GLU A 146 -16.11 -4.62 3.78
CA GLU A 146 -15.60 -3.41 3.12
C GLU A 146 -14.45 -3.72 2.16
N LEU A 147 -13.29 -4.10 2.72
CA LEU A 147 -12.08 -4.44 1.98
C LEU A 147 -11.46 -5.67 2.62
N PRO A 148 -11.01 -6.69 1.86
CA PRO A 148 -10.25 -7.80 2.41
C PRO A 148 -9.07 -7.27 3.23
N THR A 149 -9.08 -7.53 4.53
CA THR A 149 -8.05 -7.03 5.45
C THR A 149 -7.11 -8.14 5.85
N ARG A 150 -5.87 -7.77 6.19
CA ARG A 150 -4.89 -8.68 6.77
C ARG A 150 -4.38 -8.11 8.08
N ARG A 151 -3.98 -8.99 8.99
CA ARG A 151 -3.24 -8.62 10.19
C ARG A 151 -1.82 -8.24 9.79
N THR A 152 -1.59 -6.95 9.59
CA THR A 152 -0.30 -6.40 9.13
C THR A 152 0.49 -5.72 10.23
N VAL A 153 -0.16 -5.33 11.33
CA VAL A 153 0.48 -4.55 12.40
C VAL A 153 1.18 -5.51 13.35
N HIS A 154 2.52 -5.48 13.35
CA HIS A 154 3.31 -6.24 14.28
C HIS A 154 3.22 -5.63 15.68
N ILE A 155 2.90 -6.47 16.68
CA ILE A 155 2.64 -6.05 18.07
C ILE A 155 3.67 -6.61 19.06
N ALA A 156 4.88 -6.87 18.56
CA ALA A 156 6.03 -7.36 19.31
C ALA A 156 7.32 -6.66 18.84
N ILE A 157 8.46 -7.06 19.39
CA ILE A 157 9.77 -6.75 18.84
C ILE A 157 10.43 -8.06 18.43
N ASP A 158 10.99 -8.07 17.22
CA ASP A 158 11.75 -9.21 16.72
C ASP A 158 13.24 -8.97 16.93
N LEU A 159 13.92 -9.94 17.53
CA LEU A 159 15.38 -9.93 17.69
C LEU A 159 16.00 -10.98 16.77
N PHE A 160 16.61 -10.55 15.68
CA PHE A 160 17.23 -11.42 14.68
C PHE A 160 18.66 -11.79 15.09
N GLN A 161 18.91 -13.10 15.21
CA GLN A 161 20.23 -13.69 15.44
C GLN A 161 20.30 -15.09 14.80
N PRO A 162 21.51 -15.67 14.62
CA PRO A 162 21.62 -17.04 14.13
C PRO A 162 20.84 -18.05 15.00
N ALA A 163 20.31 -19.10 14.37
CA ALA A 163 19.64 -20.18 15.08
C ALA A 163 20.53 -20.76 16.20
N GLY A 164 19.90 -21.13 17.32
CA GLY A 164 20.60 -21.59 18.52
C GLY A 164 21.09 -20.50 19.46
N ALA A 165 20.93 -19.20 19.11
CA ALA A 165 21.22 -18.10 20.02
C ALA A 165 20.42 -18.25 21.35
N PRO A 166 21.05 -18.05 22.51
CA PRO A 166 20.42 -18.28 23.82
C PRO A 166 19.40 -17.19 24.17
N ILE A 167 18.27 -17.61 24.75
CA ILE A 167 17.20 -16.73 25.23
C ILE A 167 17.09 -16.84 26.75
N PHE A 168 17.01 -15.68 27.40
CA PHE A 168 17.02 -15.52 28.85
C PHE A 168 15.73 -14.87 29.35
N ALA A 169 15.30 -15.23 30.55
CA ALA A 169 14.13 -14.61 31.16
C ALA A 169 14.50 -13.24 31.77
N PRO A 170 13.91 -12.12 31.34
CA PRO A 170 14.21 -10.80 31.89
C PRO A 170 13.69 -10.64 33.34
N LEU A 171 12.72 -11.46 33.72
CA LEU A 171 12.06 -11.50 35.01
C LEU A 171 11.73 -12.95 35.37
N ALA A 172 11.75 -13.26 36.65
CA ALA A 172 11.19 -14.51 37.15
C ALA A 172 9.71 -14.61 36.77
N GLY A 173 9.30 -15.78 36.31
CA GLY A 173 7.94 -16.01 35.83
C GLY A 173 7.57 -17.49 35.87
N ALA A 174 6.28 -17.75 36.05
CA ALA A 174 5.74 -19.10 35.95
C ALA A 174 5.35 -19.38 34.50
N VAL A 175 5.68 -20.56 33.96
CA VAL A 175 5.21 -20.98 32.63
C VAL A 175 3.68 -20.99 32.64
N HIS A 176 3.04 -20.09 31.89
CA HIS A 176 1.59 -20.06 31.71
C HIS A 176 1.15 -21.15 30.74
N SER A 177 1.79 -21.16 29.56
CA SER A 177 1.51 -22.09 28.48
C SER A 177 2.71 -22.21 27.55
N TYR A 178 2.86 -23.36 26.91
CA TYR A 178 3.89 -23.61 25.91
C TYR A 178 3.33 -24.59 24.86
N GLY A 179 3.87 -24.56 23.65
CA GLY A 179 3.41 -25.42 22.56
C GLY A 179 4.18 -25.19 21.27
N ASN A 180 3.93 -26.03 20.27
CA ASN A 180 4.48 -25.86 18.93
C ASN A 180 3.37 -25.52 17.94
N ASN A 181 3.31 -24.24 17.55
CA ASN A 181 2.39 -23.72 16.54
C ASN A 181 2.97 -24.00 15.13
N ALA A 182 2.89 -25.25 14.69
CA ALA A 182 3.63 -25.76 13.52
C ALA A 182 3.08 -25.31 12.14
N GLY A 183 2.18 -24.33 12.10
CA GLY A 183 1.67 -23.77 10.85
C GLY A 183 2.75 -23.01 10.07
N TYR A 184 2.65 -23.00 8.74
CA TYR A 184 3.49 -22.14 7.91
C TYR A 184 3.25 -20.67 8.26
N GLN A 185 4.32 -19.90 8.47
CA GLN A 185 4.32 -18.52 8.98
C GLN A 185 3.68 -18.33 10.38
N ASP A 186 3.36 -19.40 11.10
CA ASP A 186 2.98 -19.34 12.51
C ASP A 186 4.24 -19.27 13.40
N TYR A 187 4.11 -19.33 14.72
CA TYR A 187 5.25 -19.15 15.63
C TYR A 187 6.25 -20.31 15.69
N GLY A 188 5.87 -21.52 15.31
CA GLY A 188 6.61 -22.71 15.72
C GLY A 188 6.59 -22.87 17.26
N PRO A 189 7.69 -23.35 17.89
CA PRO A 189 7.79 -23.45 19.34
C PRO A 189 7.63 -22.10 20.06
N THR A 190 6.71 -22.05 21.01
CA THR A 190 6.33 -20.85 21.76
C THR A 190 6.24 -21.14 23.25
N ILE A 191 6.75 -20.21 24.07
CA ILE A 191 6.63 -20.23 25.53
C ILE A 191 6.03 -18.90 25.98
N ILE A 192 5.09 -18.95 26.93
CA ILE A 192 4.53 -17.77 27.60
C ILE A 192 4.80 -17.88 29.09
N LEU A 193 5.43 -16.85 29.66
CA LEU A 193 5.66 -16.71 31.09
C LEU A 193 4.64 -15.73 31.68
N GLN A 194 4.09 -16.06 32.84
CA GLN A 194 3.24 -15.20 33.66
C GLN A 194 4.07 -14.54 34.76
N HIS A 195 3.84 -13.24 34.95
CA HIS A 195 4.47 -12.41 35.96
C HIS A 195 3.39 -11.78 36.84
N VAL A 196 3.60 -11.82 38.15
CA VAL A 196 2.70 -11.23 39.14
C VAL A 196 3.38 -10.02 39.75
N ILE A 197 2.72 -8.87 39.68
CA ILE A 197 3.14 -7.62 40.31
C ILE A 197 2.35 -7.47 41.61
N PRO A 198 3.01 -7.56 42.78
CA PRO A 198 2.35 -7.39 44.05
C PRO A 198 1.69 -6.01 44.15
N ARG A 199 0.46 -5.96 44.67
CA ARG A 199 -0.31 -4.72 44.82
C ARG A 199 0.42 -3.59 45.57
N GLN A 200 1.37 -3.91 46.43
CA GLN A 200 2.16 -2.90 47.16
C GLN A 200 3.07 -2.07 46.24
N GLU A 201 3.37 -2.58 45.05
CA GLU A 201 4.29 -1.96 44.09
C GLU A 201 3.58 -1.16 42.99
N THR A 202 2.24 -1.21 42.93
CA THR A 202 1.47 -0.62 41.81
C THR A 202 1.08 0.84 42.01
N GLY A 203 1.33 1.42 43.21
CA GLY A 203 1.27 2.86 43.46
C GLY A 203 -0.08 3.57 43.34
N GLU A 204 -1.16 2.92 42.89
CA GLU A 204 -2.47 3.54 42.68
C GLU A 204 -3.47 3.29 43.83
N ALA A 205 -4.14 4.36 44.27
CA ALA A 205 -5.38 4.27 45.02
C ALA A 205 -6.53 3.99 44.04
N ALA A 206 -7.28 2.92 44.26
CA ALA A 206 -8.39 2.44 43.42
C ALA A 206 -9.26 3.60 42.91
N SER A 207 -9.30 3.82 41.59
CA SER A 207 -9.95 5.00 41.01
C SER A 207 -11.25 4.69 40.28
N THR A 208 -11.60 3.40 40.11
CA THR A 208 -12.91 3.00 39.60
C THR A 208 -13.46 1.75 40.30
N ALA A 209 -14.78 1.57 40.28
CA ALA A 209 -15.45 0.40 40.88
C ALA A 209 -15.10 -0.94 40.20
N ASP A 210 -14.43 -0.90 39.04
CA ASP A 210 -13.94 -2.06 38.30
C ASP A 210 -12.49 -2.45 38.67
N ASP A 211 -11.81 -1.69 39.55
CA ASP A 211 -10.50 -2.05 40.13
C ASP A 211 -10.69 -3.14 41.20
N ALA A 212 -10.85 -4.38 40.76
CA ALA A 212 -10.93 -5.55 41.62
C ALA A 212 -9.58 -5.85 42.31
N SER A 213 -9.36 -5.23 43.47
CA SER A 213 -8.74 -5.74 44.72
C SER A 213 -7.53 -6.71 44.74
N GLY A 214 -6.87 -7.05 43.63
CA GLY A 214 -5.82 -8.07 43.54
C GLY A 214 -4.48 -7.60 42.96
N ASP A 215 -3.50 -8.50 42.93
CA ASP A 215 -2.21 -8.31 42.26
C ASP A 215 -2.39 -8.13 40.74
N LEU A 216 -1.54 -7.32 40.10
CA LEU A 216 -1.57 -7.18 38.64
C LEU A 216 -0.83 -8.35 38.00
N VAL A 217 -1.32 -8.83 36.86
CA VAL A 217 -0.71 -9.91 36.11
C VAL A 217 -0.42 -9.46 34.69
N PHE A 218 0.77 -9.76 34.21
CA PHE A 218 1.12 -9.62 32.79
C PHE A 218 1.94 -10.82 32.35
N TYR A 219 2.15 -10.95 31.04
CA TYR A 219 2.81 -12.09 30.44
C TYR A 219 3.88 -11.64 29.45
N THR A 220 4.89 -12.49 29.27
CA THR A 220 5.87 -12.36 28.20
C THR A 220 5.81 -13.58 27.29
N LEU A 221 5.68 -13.36 25.98
CA LEU A 221 5.65 -14.39 24.96
C LEU A 221 6.98 -14.42 24.21
N TYR A 222 7.48 -15.63 24.00
CA TYR A 222 8.72 -15.96 23.29
C TYR A 222 8.36 -16.93 22.16
N GLY A 223 8.31 -16.41 20.92
CA GLY A 223 8.01 -17.19 19.72
C GLY A 223 9.26 -17.58 18.92
N HIS A 224 9.09 -18.42 17.89
CA HIS A 224 10.15 -18.83 16.97
C HIS A 224 11.34 -19.53 17.63
N LEU A 225 11.09 -20.28 18.71
CA LEU A 225 12.11 -20.99 19.48
C LEU A 225 12.48 -22.34 18.85
N SER A 226 13.55 -22.95 19.34
CA SER A 226 13.92 -24.33 18.98
C SER A 226 12.97 -25.34 19.62
N LEU A 227 12.77 -26.50 18.99
CA LEU A 227 11.94 -27.58 19.55
C LEU A 227 12.43 -28.06 20.92
N ALA A 228 13.75 -28.12 21.10
CA ALA A 228 14.38 -28.53 22.36
C ALA A 228 14.01 -27.58 23.52
N SER A 229 13.64 -26.33 23.23
CA SER A 229 13.22 -25.35 24.25
C SER A 229 11.92 -25.76 24.95
N LEU A 230 11.12 -26.67 24.38
CA LEU A 230 9.87 -27.14 24.99
C LEU A 230 10.08 -28.32 25.97
N GLU A 231 11.28 -28.91 25.99
CA GLU A 231 11.56 -30.09 26.79
C GLU A 231 11.58 -29.78 28.29
N GLY A 232 10.91 -30.62 29.09
CA GLY A 232 10.87 -30.47 30.55
C GLY A 232 10.14 -29.21 31.05
N LEU A 233 9.32 -28.57 30.21
CA LEU A 233 8.37 -27.54 30.63
C LEU A 233 7.05 -28.17 31.09
N TYR A 234 6.37 -27.49 32.02
CA TYR A 234 5.02 -27.77 32.46
C TYR A 234 4.40 -26.47 32.99
N PRO A 235 3.06 -26.29 32.93
CA PRO A 235 2.44 -25.08 33.45
C PRO A 235 2.72 -24.90 34.94
N GLY A 236 3.13 -23.69 35.35
CA GLY A 236 3.53 -23.37 36.71
C GLY A 236 5.02 -23.57 37.02
N LYS A 237 5.83 -24.15 36.11
CA LYS A 237 7.28 -24.21 36.27
C LYS A 237 7.85 -22.79 36.40
N ILE A 238 8.63 -22.53 37.43
CA ILE A 238 9.26 -21.22 37.63
C ILE A 238 10.56 -21.15 36.83
N ILE A 239 10.68 -20.13 35.99
CA ILE A 239 11.93 -19.72 35.34
C ILE A 239 12.45 -18.50 36.09
N GLN A 240 13.72 -18.51 36.49
CA GLN A 240 14.32 -17.45 37.30
C GLN A 240 14.79 -16.28 36.42
N THR A 241 14.87 -15.07 37.00
CA THR A 241 15.46 -13.91 36.33
C THR A 241 16.89 -14.22 35.88
N GLY A 242 17.19 -13.96 34.60
CA GLY A 242 18.49 -14.22 33.98
C GLY A 242 18.77 -15.69 33.64
N GLU A 243 17.83 -16.60 33.89
CA GLU A 243 17.97 -18.01 33.50
C GLU A 243 17.87 -18.14 31.97
N GLN A 244 18.83 -18.84 31.36
CA GLN A 244 18.69 -19.32 29.99
C GLN A 244 17.70 -20.49 29.98
N PHE A 245 16.56 -20.31 29.33
CA PHE A 245 15.50 -21.33 29.32
C PHE A 245 15.10 -21.77 27.91
N ALA A 246 15.60 -21.10 26.87
CA ALA A 246 15.30 -21.41 25.49
C ALA A 246 16.45 -21.00 24.54
N THR A 247 16.32 -21.37 23.27
CA THR A 247 17.21 -20.94 22.18
C THR A 247 16.40 -20.62 20.93
N MET A 248 16.88 -19.74 20.07
CA MET A 248 16.22 -19.43 18.79
C MET A 248 16.13 -20.65 17.88
N GLY A 249 14.97 -20.83 17.23
CA GLY A 249 14.71 -21.90 16.28
C GLY A 249 15.24 -21.60 14.89
N ASP A 250 15.50 -22.65 14.12
CA ASP A 250 15.81 -22.55 12.69
C ASP A 250 14.57 -22.82 11.84
N PHE A 251 14.61 -22.40 10.58
CA PHE A 251 13.62 -22.84 9.60
C PHE A 251 13.78 -24.34 9.30
N PRO A 252 12.70 -25.06 8.96
CA PRO A 252 11.31 -24.62 8.92
C PRO A 252 10.61 -24.68 10.28
N VAL A 253 11.30 -25.12 11.34
CA VAL A 253 10.73 -25.44 12.66
C VAL A 253 10.09 -24.22 13.33
N ASN A 254 10.66 -23.04 13.13
CA ASN A 254 10.15 -21.78 13.66
C ASN A 254 8.96 -21.19 12.88
N GLY A 255 8.25 -21.98 12.07
CA GLY A 255 7.20 -21.48 11.17
C GLY A 255 7.72 -20.97 9.83
N ASP A 256 8.93 -21.39 9.43
CA ASP A 256 9.60 -21.00 8.19
C ASP A 256 9.85 -19.48 8.10
N TRP A 257 10.36 -18.92 9.19
CA TRP A 257 10.81 -17.53 9.28
C TRP A 257 12.34 -17.45 9.32
N PRO A 258 12.96 -16.30 8.94
CA PRO A 258 14.37 -16.05 9.29
C PRO A 258 14.58 -16.28 10.79
N PRO A 259 15.70 -16.88 11.25
CA PRO A 259 15.94 -17.07 12.68
C PRO A 259 15.85 -15.75 13.48
N HIS A 260 14.90 -15.70 14.41
CA HIS A 260 14.66 -14.55 15.29
C HIS A 260 13.88 -14.98 16.54
N LEU A 261 13.88 -14.14 17.57
CA LEU A 261 12.93 -14.22 18.68
C LEU A 261 11.83 -13.18 18.46
N HIS A 262 10.57 -13.61 18.46
CA HIS A 262 9.42 -12.70 18.63
C HIS A 262 9.16 -12.53 20.13
N PHE A 263 9.43 -11.33 20.66
CA PHE A 263 9.29 -11.00 22.07
C PHE A 263 8.14 -10.01 22.29
N GLN A 264 7.13 -10.42 23.05
CA GLN A 264 5.88 -9.68 23.21
C GLN A 264 5.48 -9.59 24.69
N ILE A 265 5.03 -8.41 25.12
CA ILE A 265 4.38 -8.22 26.42
C ILE A 265 2.87 -8.34 26.20
N ILE A 266 2.16 -9.00 27.11
CA ILE A 266 0.71 -9.18 27.05
C ILE A 266 0.10 -8.81 28.40
N THR A 267 -0.89 -7.91 28.43
CA THR A 267 -1.53 -7.44 29.67
C THR A 267 -2.78 -8.23 30.04
N ASP A 268 -3.38 -8.94 29.07
CA ASP A 268 -4.52 -9.83 29.29
C ASP A 268 -4.48 -10.95 28.23
N MET A 269 -4.51 -12.21 28.68
CA MET A 269 -4.45 -13.37 27.80
C MET A 269 -5.76 -13.62 27.03
N LEU A 270 -6.86 -12.93 27.36
CA LEU A 270 -8.19 -13.11 26.78
C LEU A 270 -8.70 -14.56 26.86
N GLY A 271 -8.20 -15.33 27.83
CA GLY A 271 -8.45 -16.78 27.96
C GLY A 271 -7.71 -17.66 26.96
N MET A 272 -6.76 -17.11 26.20
CA MET A 272 -5.94 -17.82 25.22
C MET A 272 -4.69 -18.46 25.86
N SER A 273 -3.96 -19.24 25.08
CA SER A 273 -2.70 -19.91 25.47
C SER A 273 -1.57 -19.58 24.48
N CYS A 274 -0.71 -20.55 24.13
CA CYS A 274 0.46 -20.35 23.27
C CYS A 274 0.14 -19.93 21.81
N GLY A 275 -1.13 -19.84 21.43
CA GLY A 275 -1.59 -19.30 20.14
C GLY A 275 -1.99 -17.81 20.19
N PHE A 276 -1.50 -17.04 21.15
CA PHE A 276 -1.84 -15.61 21.29
C PHE A 276 -1.36 -14.80 20.07
N PRO A 277 -2.18 -13.91 19.47
CA PRO A 277 -1.80 -13.20 18.25
C PRO A 277 -0.53 -12.34 18.38
N GLY A 278 0.37 -12.46 17.40
CA GLY A 278 1.57 -11.62 17.25
C GLY A 278 1.41 -10.45 16.29
N VAL A 279 0.26 -10.39 15.64
CA VAL A 279 -0.09 -9.35 14.67
C VAL A 279 -1.56 -8.99 14.77
N ALA A 280 -1.86 -7.73 14.47
CA ALA A 280 -3.19 -7.14 14.51
C ALA A 280 -3.60 -6.55 13.16
N THR A 281 -4.91 -6.44 12.93
CA THR A 281 -5.42 -5.66 11.79
C THR A 281 -5.22 -4.16 12.04
N PRO A 282 -5.04 -3.35 10.98
CA PRO A 282 -4.90 -1.91 11.12
C PRO A 282 -6.06 -1.22 11.85
N SER A 283 -7.30 -1.68 11.63
CA SER A 283 -8.51 -1.12 12.27
C SER A 283 -8.54 -1.37 13.78
N GLU A 284 -7.89 -2.43 14.27
CA GLU A 284 -7.85 -2.78 15.68
C GLU A 284 -6.55 -2.37 16.37
N ARG A 285 -5.67 -1.65 15.67
CA ARG A 285 -4.33 -1.26 16.14
C ARG A 285 -4.38 -0.69 17.56
N ALA A 286 -5.27 0.26 17.86
CA ALA A 286 -5.34 0.87 19.18
C ALA A 286 -5.65 -0.14 20.30
N VAL A 287 -6.54 -1.11 20.07
CA VAL A 287 -6.91 -2.14 21.05
C VAL A 287 -5.75 -3.09 21.28
N TRP A 288 -5.13 -3.58 20.20
CA TRP A 288 -4.04 -4.56 20.31
C TRP A 288 -2.75 -3.96 20.87
N LEU A 289 -2.42 -2.71 20.59
CA LEU A 289 -1.29 -2.02 21.23
C LEU A 289 -1.54 -1.72 22.72
N SER A 290 -2.81 -1.65 23.14
CA SER A 290 -3.17 -1.56 24.56
C SER A 290 -3.07 -2.93 25.24
N LEU A 291 -3.39 -4.02 24.54
CA LEU A 291 -3.22 -5.41 25.03
C LEU A 291 -1.74 -5.83 25.07
N CYS A 292 -0.96 -5.36 24.10
CA CYS A 292 0.42 -5.74 23.90
C CYS A 292 1.28 -4.47 23.85
N PRO A 293 1.66 -3.91 25.01
CA PRO A 293 2.46 -2.69 25.05
C PRO A 293 3.86 -2.94 24.51
N ASP A 294 4.57 -1.85 24.22
CA ASP A 294 5.89 -1.87 23.60
C ASP A 294 6.89 -2.74 24.40
N PRO A 295 7.41 -3.84 23.82
CA PRO A 295 8.41 -4.68 24.47
C PRO A 295 9.72 -3.95 24.81
N ASN A 296 9.96 -2.77 24.20
CA ASN A 296 11.10 -1.92 24.56
C ASN A 296 11.04 -1.40 26.00
N LEU A 297 9.88 -1.49 26.66
CA LEU A 297 9.74 -1.28 28.10
C LEU A 297 10.65 -2.22 28.92
N ILE A 298 10.94 -3.43 28.40
CA ILE A 298 11.86 -4.40 29.00
C ILE A 298 13.22 -4.38 28.28
N LEU A 299 13.23 -4.39 26.94
CA LEU A 299 14.46 -4.54 26.13
C LEU A 299 15.40 -3.32 26.19
N GLN A 300 14.85 -2.11 26.42
CA GLN A 300 15.63 -0.87 26.60
C GLN A 300 16.61 -0.55 25.46
N ILE A 301 16.22 -0.88 24.22
CA ILE A 301 16.93 -0.47 23.01
C ILE A 301 16.88 1.07 22.91
N PRO A 302 18.01 1.76 22.69
CA PRO A 302 18.03 3.22 22.65
C PRO A 302 17.13 3.82 21.57
N ASP A 303 16.24 4.75 21.95
CA ASP A 303 15.28 5.41 21.05
C ASP A 303 15.93 6.02 19.79
N ARG A 304 17.17 6.51 19.91
CA ARG A 304 17.94 7.08 18.79
C ARG A 304 18.23 6.10 17.64
N LEU A 305 18.10 4.80 17.88
CA LEU A 305 18.31 3.76 16.87
C LEU A 305 17.04 3.50 16.05
N PHE A 306 15.87 3.84 16.59
CA PHE A 306 14.62 3.72 15.86
C PHE A 306 14.50 4.87 14.84
N PRO A 307 14.15 4.57 13.58
CA PRO A 307 13.95 5.61 12.58
C PRO A 307 12.75 6.48 12.94
N GLN A 308 12.74 7.71 12.42
CA GLN A 308 11.63 8.63 12.62
C GLN A 308 10.31 7.99 12.17
N ALA A 309 9.27 8.16 12.98
CA ALA A 309 7.93 7.72 12.62
C ALA A 309 7.51 8.33 11.28
N GLN A 310 6.86 7.50 10.45
CA GLN A 310 6.32 7.99 9.19
C GLN A 310 5.28 9.08 9.46
N ARG A 311 5.38 10.18 8.71
CA ARG A 311 4.49 11.33 8.88
C ARG A 311 3.03 10.95 8.68
N ALA A 312 2.17 11.50 9.53
CA ALA A 312 0.74 11.28 9.41
C ALA A 312 0.19 11.87 8.11
N LYS A 313 -0.90 11.28 7.58
CA LYS A 313 -1.58 11.75 6.36
C LYS A 313 -1.89 13.26 6.42
N GLN A 314 -2.40 13.74 7.56
CA GLN A 314 -2.74 15.14 7.75
C GLN A 314 -1.53 16.09 7.70
N GLU A 315 -0.40 15.68 8.26
CA GLU A 315 0.83 16.48 8.22
C GLU A 315 1.35 16.61 6.78
N LEU A 316 1.30 15.52 6.00
CA LEU A 316 1.69 15.52 4.59
C LEU A 316 0.77 16.41 3.76
N LEU A 317 -0.55 16.35 4.00
CA LEU A 317 -1.52 17.22 3.34
C LEU A 317 -1.30 18.70 3.68
N ALA A 318 -1.04 19.03 4.94
CA ALA A 318 -0.72 20.39 5.37
C ALA A 318 0.56 20.89 4.68
N SER A 319 1.62 20.08 4.70
CA SER A 319 2.88 20.42 4.01
C SER A 319 2.71 20.54 2.50
N ARG A 320 1.83 19.74 1.88
CA ARG A 320 1.52 19.84 0.45
C ARG A 320 0.82 21.16 0.15
N LYS A 321 -0.17 21.56 0.96
CA LYS A 321 -0.89 22.83 0.82
C LYS A 321 0.05 24.04 0.93
N GLU A 322 1.06 23.96 1.79
CA GLU A 322 2.02 25.04 1.99
C GLU A 322 3.11 25.11 0.91
N ARG A 323 3.46 23.97 0.29
CA ARG A 323 4.69 23.87 -0.52
C ARG A 323 4.46 23.58 -1.99
N LEU A 324 3.31 23.07 -2.40
CA LEU A 324 3.02 22.71 -3.79
C LEU A 324 1.95 23.62 -4.40
N GLY A 325 1.99 23.76 -5.74
CA GLY A 325 1.02 24.54 -6.48
C GLY A 325 -0.41 24.00 -6.28
N PRO A 326 -1.41 24.87 -6.03
CA PRO A 326 -2.78 24.44 -5.73
C PRO A 326 -3.50 23.80 -6.92
N ASN A 327 -2.96 23.95 -8.13
CA ASN A 327 -3.44 23.30 -9.35
C ASN A 327 -3.07 21.80 -9.44
N LEU A 328 -2.20 21.30 -8.57
CA LEU A 328 -1.89 19.87 -8.47
C LEU A 328 -2.96 19.15 -7.63
N SER A 329 -3.99 18.65 -8.32
CA SER A 329 -5.12 17.96 -7.69
C SER A 329 -4.71 16.72 -6.89
N ILE A 330 -5.58 16.35 -5.95
CA ILE A 330 -5.50 15.11 -5.17
C ILE A 330 -6.79 14.37 -5.42
N SER A 331 -6.70 13.10 -5.80
CA SER A 331 -7.86 12.26 -6.07
C SER A 331 -8.60 11.87 -4.80
N TYR A 332 -9.91 11.63 -4.96
CA TYR A 332 -10.88 11.18 -3.94
C TYR A 332 -11.19 12.21 -2.84
N SER A 333 -12.34 12.03 -2.18
CA SER A 333 -12.73 12.81 -1.00
C SER A 333 -11.84 12.53 0.21
N GLU A 334 -11.43 11.27 0.37
CA GLU A 334 -10.41 10.82 1.33
C GLU A 334 -9.12 10.46 0.57
N PRO A 335 -8.10 11.34 0.60
CA PRO A 335 -6.83 11.06 -0.06
C PRO A 335 -6.19 9.76 0.45
N LEU A 336 -5.64 8.98 -0.49
CA LEU A 336 -4.90 7.76 -0.20
C LEU A 336 -3.44 8.07 0.14
N HIS A 337 -2.91 7.44 1.20
CA HIS A 337 -1.49 7.53 1.57
C HIS A 337 -0.76 6.28 1.09
N ILE A 338 -0.41 6.26 -0.19
CA ILE A 338 0.27 5.14 -0.85
C ILE A 338 1.77 5.19 -0.58
N VAL A 339 2.36 4.05 -0.22
CA VAL A 339 3.77 3.93 0.16
C VAL A 339 4.51 2.86 -0.66
N ARG A 340 3.78 2.00 -1.37
CA ARG A 340 4.34 0.95 -2.23
C ARG A 340 3.42 0.67 -3.40
N ALA A 341 4.00 0.21 -4.50
CA ALA A 341 3.29 -0.28 -5.67
C ALA A 341 4.01 -1.50 -6.27
N ARG A 342 3.26 -2.45 -6.84
CA ARG A 342 3.82 -3.61 -7.55
C ARG A 342 2.78 -4.20 -8.50
N LYS A 343 3.17 -4.47 -9.76
CA LYS A 343 2.27 -4.98 -10.81
C LYS A 343 1.01 -4.10 -10.92
N GLN A 344 -0.18 -4.64 -10.79
CA GLN A 344 -1.44 -3.89 -10.83
C GLN A 344 -1.91 -3.36 -9.46
N PHE A 345 -1.07 -3.40 -8.42
CA PHE A 345 -1.48 -3.07 -7.06
C PHE A 345 -0.72 -1.88 -6.46
N LEU A 346 -1.45 -1.06 -5.70
CA LEU A 346 -0.94 -0.03 -4.81
C LEU A 346 -1.18 -0.46 -3.35
N TYR A 347 -0.30 -0.04 -2.44
CA TYR A 347 -0.39 -0.36 -1.02
C TYR A 347 -0.25 0.90 -0.18
N ASP A 348 -1.16 1.07 0.77
CA ASP A 348 -1.06 2.18 1.73
C ASP A 348 -0.15 1.85 2.91
N ILE A 349 0.01 2.82 3.82
CA ILE A 349 0.81 2.70 5.05
C ILE A 349 0.36 1.58 5.99
N ALA A 350 -0.90 1.14 5.90
CA ALA A 350 -1.47 0.09 6.74
C ALA A 350 -1.43 -1.29 6.07
N GLY A 351 -1.19 -1.35 4.75
CA GLY A 351 -1.07 -2.57 3.96
C GLY A 351 -2.36 -2.98 3.28
N TYR A 352 -3.32 -2.08 3.22
CA TYR A 352 -4.45 -2.25 2.32
C TYR A 352 -3.94 -2.28 0.89
N ARG A 353 -4.37 -3.30 0.16
CA ARG A 353 -4.00 -3.54 -1.24
C ARG A 353 -5.12 -3.05 -2.14
N TYR A 354 -4.81 -2.08 -2.99
CA TYR A 354 -5.73 -1.49 -3.96
C TYR A 354 -5.40 -2.02 -5.35
N LEU A 355 -6.40 -2.55 -6.05
CA LEU A 355 -6.28 -2.83 -7.48
C LEU A 355 -6.30 -1.51 -8.24
N ASP A 356 -5.24 -1.21 -8.96
CA ASP A 356 -5.12 0.00 -9.75
C ASP A 356 -5.79 -0.17 -11.11
N VAL A 357 -6.90 0.53 -11.29
CA VAL A 357 -7.71 0.57 -12.52
C VAL A 357 -7.73 1.97 -13.13
N VAL A 358 -6.77 2.82 -12.77
CA VAL A 358 -6.73 4.23 -13.17
C VAL A 358 -5.44 4.57 -13.92
N ASN A 359 -4.28 4.11 -13.44
CA ASN A 359 -3.00 4.56 -13.99
C ASN A 359 -2.64 3.87 -15.31
N ASN A 360 -2.50 4.66 -16.38
CA ASN A 360 -1.95 4.22 -17.67
C ASN A 360 -0.40 4.35 -17.75
N VAL A 361 0.19 5.29 -16.99
CA VAL A 361 1.65 5.55 -16.97
C VAL A 361 2.45 4.30 -16.62
N CYS A 362 1.95 3.50 -15.68
CA CYS A 362 2.56 2.24 -15.28
C CYS A 362 2.12 1.09 -16.21
N HIS A 363 2.31 1.26 -17.52
CA HIS A 363 1.75 0.40 -18.57
C HIS A 363 2.11 -1.10 -18.43
N VAL A 364 3.34 -1.40 -18.03
CA VAL A 364 3.82 -2.78 -17.78
C VAL A 364 3.69 -3.19 -16.31
N GLY A 365 2.85 -2.49 -15.55
CA GLY A 365 2.69 -2.62 -14.11
C GLY A 365 3.71 -1.81 -13.30
N HIS A 366 3.31 -1.49 -12.08
CA HIS A 366 4.10 -0.79 -11.08
C HIS A 366 5.40 -1.55 -10.77
N CYS A 367 6.52 -0.80 -10.75
CA CYS A 367 7.83 -1.30 -10.36
C CYS A 367 8.26 -2.59 -11.10
N HIS A 368 7.96 -2.70 -12.40
CA HIS A 368 8.26 -3.91 -13.18
C HIS A 368 9.77 -4.26 -13.11
N PRO A 369 10.17 -5.46 -12.62
CA PRO A 369 11.57 -5.76 -12.31
C PRO A 369 12.53 -5.64 -13.49
N HIS A 370 12.07 -5.91 -14.71
CA HIS A 370 12.88 -5.73 -15.92
C HIS A 370 13.24 -4.25 -16.14
N VAL A 371 12.26 -3.34 -15.99
CA VAL A 371 12.45 -1.89 -16.20
C VAL A 371 13.35 -1.30 -15.13
N VAL A 372 13.08 -1.63 -13.86
CA VAL A 372 13.88 -1.16 -12.72
C VAL A 372 15.34 -1.57 -12.87
N ARG A 373 15.62 -2.85 -13.17
CA ARG A 373 16.99 -3.33 -13.34
C ARG A 373 17.69 -2.70 -14.55
N ALA A 374 16.99 -2.50 -15.67
CA ALA A 374 17.57 -1.83 -16.85
C ALA A 374 17.98 -0.39 -16.52
N ALA A 375 17.11 0.36 -15.85
CA ALA A 375 17.39 1.72 -15.42
C ALA A 375 18.56 1.80 -14.43
N GLN A 376 18.56 0.97 -13.39
CA GLN A 376 19.64 0.94 -12.40
C GLN A 376 21.00 0.62 -13.02
N ARG A 377 21.07 -0.38 -13.91
CA ARG A 377 22.30 -0.76 -14.61
C ARG A 377 22.84 0.39 -15.46
N GLN A 378 21.97 1.07 -16.21
CA GLN A 378 22.39 2.17 -17.06
C GLN A 378 22.83 3.38 -16.23
N MET A 379 22.08 3.76 -15.20
CA MET A 379 22.42 4.91 -14.34
C MET A 379 23.75 4.72 -13.59
N ALA A 380 24.10 3.48 -13.23
CA ALA A 380 25.39 3.17 -12.61
C ALA A 380 26.59 3.30 -13.58
N VAL A 381 26.35 3.34 -14.89
CA VAL A 381 27.40 3.37 -15.92
C VAL A 381 27.45 4.72 -16.64
N LEU A 382 26.31 5.21 -17.17
CA LEU A 382 26.25 6.44 -17.98
C LEU A 382 24.84 7.06 -17.98
N ASN A 383 24.75 8.35 -17.65
CA ASN A 383 23.57 9.19 -17.79
C ASN A 383 23.99 10.61 -18.25
N THR A 384 23.97 10.86 -19.56
CA THR A 384 24.48 12.11 -20.16
C THR A 384 23.58 12.60 -21.31
N ASN A 385 23.87 13.79 -21.83
CA ASN A 385 23.16 14.37 -22.97
C ASN A 385 23.57 13.72 -24.31
N THR A 386 22.76 13.93 -25.35
CA THR A 386 22.89 13.32 -26.69
C THR A 386 24.03 13.88 -27.56
N ARG A 387 24.91 14.74 -27.04
CA ARG A 387 26.09 15.24 -27.78
C ARG A 387 27.26 14.25 -27.80
N TYR A 388 27.19 13.21 -26.99
CA TYR A 388 28.13 12.09 -27.00
C TYR A 388 27.50 10.88 -27.69
N VAL A 389 28.32 10.02 -28.26
CA VAL A 389 27.87 8.81 -28.98
C VAL A 389 27.77 7.64 -28.02
N TYR A 390 26.64 6.93 -28.05
CA TYR A 390 26.36 5.72 -27.28
C TYR A 390 25.21 4.95 -27.92
N ASP A 391 25.22 3.62 -27.77
CA ASP A 391 24.34 2.71 -28.53
C ASP A 391 22.85 2.86 -28.16
N GLN A 392 22.55 3.12 -26.88
CA GLN A 392 21.19 3.03 -26.33
C GLN A 392 20.17 3.96 -27.02
N LEU A 393 20.61 5.14 -27.49
CA LEU A 393 19.71 6.10 -28.13
C LEU A 393 19.26 5.60 -29.51
N THR A 394 20.21 5.12 -30.31
CA THR A 394 19.95 4.62 -31.67
C THR A 394 19.24 3.28 -31.63
N ASP A 395 19.64 2.37 -30.74
CA ASP A 395 18.97 1.08 -30.55
C ASP A 395 17.48 1.27 -30.19
N TYR A 396 17.17 2.25 -29.34
CA TYR A 396 15.78 2.54 -28.98
C TYR A 396 15.00 3.13 -30.16
N ALA A 397 15.60 4.07 -30.91
CA ALA A 397 14.96 4.66 -32.10
C ALA A 397 14.66 3.60 -33.17
N GLU A 398 15.62 2.72 -33.48
CA GLU A 398 15.47 1.65 -34.45
C GLU A 398 14.37 0.66 -34.05
N ARG A 399 14.35 0.26 -32.77
CA ARG A 399 13.31 -0.65 -32.24
C ARG A 399 11.93 -0.02 -32.24
N LEU A 400 11.81 1.27 -31.94
CA LEU A 400 10.54 1.98 -31.96
C LEU A 400 10.04 2.14 -33.40
N ALA A 401 10.89 2.61 -34.31
CA ALA A 401 10.58 2.75 -35.74
C ALA A 401 10.10 1.43 -36.36
N ALA A 402 10.71 0.30 -35.98
CA ALA A 402 10.30 -1.02 -36.45
C ALA A 402 8.87 -1.44 -36.05
N THR A 403 8.23 -0.74 -35.10
CA THR A 403 6.83 -0.98 -34.71
C THR A 403 5.83 -0.05 -35.40
N LEU A 404 6.31 0.93 -36.15
CA LEU A 404 5.50 1.93 -36.84
C LEU A 404 5.35 1.58 -38.34
N PRO A 405 4.25 1.97 -38.98
CA PRO A 405 4.10 1.78 -40.42
C PRO A 405 5.03 2.71 -41.22
N ASP A 406 5.46 2.25 -42.39
CA ASP A 406 6.14 3.13 -43.35
C ASP A 406 5.26 4.36 -43.68
N PRO A 407 5.86 5.56 -43.82
CA PRO A 407 7.29 5.88 -43.81
C PRO A 407 7.86 6.32 -42.43
N LEU A 408 7.13 6.11 -41.33
CA LEU A 408 7.49 6.65 -40.00
C LEU A 408 8.75 5.98 -39.43
N SER A 409 9.91 6.64 -39.60
CA SER A 409 11.23 6.04 -39.35
C SER A 409 12.23 6.94 -38.60
N VAL A 410 11.83 8.16 -38.24
CA VAL A 410 12.70 9.15 -37.57
C VAL A 410 12.08 9.57 -36.23
N CYS A 411 12.89 9.54 -35.16
CA CYS A 411 12.44 9.87 -33.81
C CYS A 411 13.08 11.16 -33.28
N PHE A 412 12.26 11.98 -32.63
CA PHE A 412 12.71 12.98 -31.67
C PHE A 412 12.31 12.53 -30.27
N PHE A 413 13.29 12.41 -29.36
CA PHE A 413 13.01 12.06 -27.96
C PHE A 413 12.87 13.31 -27.10
N VAL A 414 11.80 13.35 -26.32
CA VAL A 414 11.43 14.43 -25.40
C VAL A 414 11.02 13.83 -24.05
N ASN A 415 10.72 14.67 -23.07
CA ASN A 415 10.50 14.27 -21.69
C ASN A 415 9.03 14.25 -21.26
N SER A 416 8.09 14.67 -22.13
CA SER A 416 6.65 14.58 -21.86
C SER A 416 5.82 14.56 -23.16
N GLY A 417 4.56 14.14 -23.06
CA GLY A 417 3.60 14.27 -24.17
C GLY A 417 3.38 15.71 -24.62
N SER A 418 3.44 16.68 -23.69
CA SER A 418 3.35 18.10 -24.04
C SER A 418 4.56 18.59 -24.86
N GLU A 419 5.77 18.13 -24.56
CA GLU A 419 6.93 18.47 -25.40
C GLU A 419 6.83 17.81 -26.78
N ALA A 420 6.25 16.60 -26.86
CA ALA A 420 6.07 15.88 -28.12
C ALA A 420 5.08 16.60 -29.02
N ASN A 421 3.90 16.96 -28.50
CA ASN A 421 2.86 17.63 -29.27
C ASN A 421 3.23 19.07 -29.63
N ASP A 422 3.96 19.79 -28.77
CA ASP A 422 4.49 21.11 -29.12
C ASP A 422 5.51 21.04 -30.26
N LEU A 423 6.44 20.07 -30.19
CA LEU A 423 7.40 19.85 -31.27
C LEU A 423 6.70 19.42 -32.57
N ALA A 424 5.69 18.54 -32.50
CA ALA A 424 4.92 18.10 -33.65
C ALA A 424 4.21 19.28 -34.33
N LEU A 425 3.55 20.15 -33.56
CA LEU A 425 2.94 21.39 -34.08
C LEU A 425 3.99 22.30 -34.72
N ARG A 426 5.14 22.47 -34.06
CA ARG A 426 6.23 23.30 -34.59
C ARG A 426 6.76 22.76 -35.92
N LEU A 427 6.96 21.44 -36.03
CA LEU A 427 7.39 20.79 -37.27
C LEU A 427 6.34 20.95 -38.37
N ALA A 428 5.06 20.78 -38.05
CA ALA A 428 3.99 20.92 -39.03
C ALA A 428 3.88 22.35 -39.57
N ARG A 429 3.96 23.35 -38.69
CA ARG A 429 3.96 24.78 -39.07
C ARG A 429 5.21 25.15 -39.87
N ALA A 430 6.37 24.61 -39.50
CA ALA A 430 7.62 24.85 -40.24
C ALA A 430 7.58 24.24 -41.65
N TYR A 431 7.01 23.05 -41.80
CA TYR A 431 6.86 22.37 -43.09
C TYR A 431 5.86 23.06 -44.01
N THR A 432 4.68 23.40 -43.47
CA THR A 432 3.59 24.00 -44.26
C THR A 432 3.73 25.51 -44.46
N GLY A 433 4.45 26.21 -43.58
CA GLY A 433 4.48 27.67 -43.53
C GLY A 433 3.19 28.31 -43.01
N ARG A 434 2.27 27.52 -42.44
CA ARG A 434 0.92 27.93 -42.01
C ARG A 434 0.78 27.88 -40.48
N GLN A 435 -0.29 28.46 -39.94
CA GLN A 435 -0.54 28.49 -38.48
C GLN A 435 -1.84 27.79 -38.05
N ASP A 436 -2.87 27.81 -38.90
CA ASP A 436 -4.20 27.31 -38.58
C ASP A 436 -4.21 25.81 -38.23
N THR A 437 -4.74 25.48 -37.07
CA THR A 437 -4.76 24.11 -36.53
C THR A 437 -6.19 23.68 -36.28
N ILE A 438 -6.56 22.49 -36.75
CA ILE A 438 -7.84 21.85 -36.43
C ILE A 438 -7.61 20.85 -35.30
N CYS A 439 -8.42 20.91 -34.24
CA CYS A 439 -8.46 19.91 -33.17
C CYS A 439 -9.89 19.39 -32.97
N LEU A 440 -10.05 18.35 -32.15
CA LEU A 440 -11.36 17.85 -31.78
C LEU A 440 -11.89 18.58 -30.55
N ASP A 441 -13.21 18.77 -30.50
CA ASP A 441 -13.91 19.18 -29.27
C ASP A 441 -13.52 18.25 -28.10
N VAL A 442 -13.53 18.79 -26.88
CA VAL A 442 -13.08 18.19 -25.61
C VAL A 442 -11.65 17.62 -25.56
N ALA A 443 -10.84 17.76 -26.61
CA ALA A 443 -9.49 17.23 -26.66
C ALA A 443 -8.53 17.91 -25.66
N TYR A 444 -7.51 17.16 -25.24
CA TYR A 444 -6.42 17.64 -24.40
C TYR A 444 -5.06 17.17 -24.94
N HIS A 445 -4.25 18.11 -25.41
CA HIS A 445 -2.97 17.81 -26.04
C HIS A 445 -1.75 18.23 -25.21
N GLY A 446 -1.96 18.84 -24.04
CA GLY A 446 -0.88 19.19 -23.11
C GLY A 446 -1.05 20.53 -22.38
N ASN A 447 0.03 20.96 -21.71
CA ASN A 447 0.01 22.10 -20.78
C ASN A 447 0.90 23.29 -21.17
N LEU A 448 1.61 23.21 -22.31
CA LEU A 448 2.33 24.35 -22.88
C LEU A 448 1.35 25.32 -23.53
N THR A 449 1.68 26.61 -23.64
CA THR A 449 0.77 27.64 -24.19
C THR A 449 0.24 27.26 -25.58
N SER A 450 1.12 26.82 -26.47
CA SER A 450 0.79 26.34 -27.82
C SER A 450 -0.22 25.19 -27.84
N LEU A 451 -0.25 24.38 -26.79
CA LEU A 451 -1.13 23.21 -26.64
C LEU A 451 -2.40 23.53 -25.87
N ILE A 452 -2.33 24.43 -24.89
CA ILE A 452 -3.52 25.01 -24.26
C ILE A 452 -4.38 25.66 -25.32
N ASP A 453 -3.77 26.39 -26.25
CA ASP A 453 -4.42 27.09 -27.36
C ASP A 453 -5.15 26.16 -28.36
N ILE A 454 -4.83 24.86 -28.37
CA ILE A 454 -5.50 23.85 -29.21
C ILE A 454 -6.21 22.76 -28.40
N SER A 455 -6.39 22.96 -27.09
CA SER A 455 -7.08 22.00 -26.21
C SER A 455 -8.38 22.62 -25.69
N PRO A 456 -9.55 22.31 -26.28
CA PRO A 456 -10.85 22.78 -25.78
C PRO A 456 -11.06 22.48 -24.29
N TYR A 457 -10.58 21.32 -23.82
CA TYR A 457 -10.59 20.96 -22.41
C TYR A 457 -9.95 22.03 -21.49
N LYS A 458 -8.99 22.80 -22.00
CA LYS A 458 -8.30 23.88 -21.28
C LYS A 458 -8.91 25.25 -21.58
N PHE A 459 -9.06 25.65 -22.84
CA PHE A 459 -9.46 27.01 -23.16
C PHE A 459 -10.97 27.29 -22.96
N ASP A 460 -11.82 26.26 -22.96
CA ASP A 460 -13.24 26.35 -22.59
C ASP A 460 -13.49 26.00 -21.11
N GLY A 461 -12.48 25.41 -20.46
CA GLY A 461 -12.51 25.05 -19.04
C GLY A 461 -12.27 26.24 -18.08
N PRO A 462 -12.28 26.00 -16.76
CA PRO A 462 -12.04 27.03 -15.76
C PRO A 462 -10.71 27.76 -15.97
N GLY A 463 -10.76 29.08 -16.16
CA GLY A 463 -9.60 29.93 -16.39
C GLY A 463 -9.20 30.13 -17.85
N GLY A 464 -9.87 29.45 -18.78
CA GLY A 464 -9.71 29.63 -20.22
C GLY A 464 -10.35 30.92 -20.75
N LYS A 465 -10.00 31.31 -21.98
CA LYS A 465 -10.48 32.52 -22.67
C LYS A 465 -11.07 32.23 -24.05
N GLY A 466 -11.37 30.97 -24.34
CA GLY A 466 -11.73 30.48 -25.67
C GLY A 466 -10.52 30.28 -26.59
N ALA A 467 -10.78 29.67 -27.74
CA ALA A 467 -9.78 29.38 -28.76
C ALA A 467 -9.20 30.66 -29.39
N PRO A 468 -7.89 30.71 -29.69
CA PRO A 468 -7.33 31.78 -30.50
C PRO A 468 -7.82 31.69 -31.97
N PRO A 469 -7.68 32.77 -32.77
CA PRO A 469 -8.18 32.80 -34.16
C PRO A 469 -7.60 31.72 -35.08
N THR A 470 -6.44 31.16 -34.74
CA THR A 470 -5.75 30.12 -35.49
C THR A 470 -6.16 28.70 -35.10
N THR A 471 -7.08 28.53 -34.15
CA THR A 471 -7.55 27.22 -33.69
C THR A 471 -9.00 27.01 -34.12
N HIS A 472 -9.25 25.87 -34.73
CA HIS A 472 -10.56 25.50 -35.29
C HIS A 472 -10.99 24.16 -34.68
N VAL A 473 -12.20 24.11 -34.13
CA VAL A 473 -12.66 22.94 -33.37
C VAL A 473 -13.65 22.13 -34.19
N ALA A 474 -13.28 20.91 -34.55
CA ALA A 474 -14.15 19.93 -35.18
C ALA A 474 -15.04 19.25 -34.14
N LEU A 475 -16.26 18.90 -34.54
CA LEU A 475 -17.24 18.24 -33.68
C LEU A 475 -16.69 16.92 -33.13
N MET A 476 -16.84 16.69 -31.82
CA MET A 476 -16.48 15.41 -31.18
C MET A 476 -17.27 14.26 -31.83
N PRO A 477 -16.59 13.23 -32.37
CA PRO A 477 -17.25 12.09 -33.00
C PRO A 477 -17.74 11.08 -31.96
N ASP A 478 -18.69 11.49 -31.12
CA ASP A 478 -19.30 10.63 -30.09
C ASP A 478 -20.41 9.75 -30.73
N PRO A 479 -20.21 8.42 -30.83
CA PRO A 479 -21.19 7.51 -31.44
C PRO A 479 -22.41 7.25 -30.54
N TYR A 480 -22.38 7.64 -29.26
CA TYR A 480 -23.43 7.36 -28.30
C TYR A 480 -24.35 8.57 -28.06
N ARG A 481 -23.80 9.75 -27.79
CA ARG A 481 -24.57 10.98 -27.51
C ARG A 481 -24.38 12.10 -28.52
N GLY A 482 -23.46 11.93 -29.47
CA GLY A 482 -23.17 12.96 -30.46
C GLY A 482 -24.26 13.09 -31.53
N LYS A 483 -24.03 14.03 -32.46
CA LYS A 483 -24.96 14.38 -33.53
C LYS A 483 -25.31 13.20 -34.45
N TYR A 484 -24.32 12.34 -34.71
CA TYR A 484 -24.48 11.12 -35.48
C TYR A 484 -24.19 9.94 -34.56
N THR A 485 -25.16 9.05 -34.39
CA THR A 485 -25.02 7.88 -33.50
C THR A 485 -24.61 6.64 -34.30
N GLY A 486 -23.99 5.67 -33.61
CA GLY A 486 -23.47 4.44 -34.19
C GLY A 486 -21.97 4.51 -34.53
N THR A 487 -21.33 3.34 -34.60
CA THR A 487 -19.88 3.20 -34.77
C THR A 487 -19.44 2.90 -36.21
N GLY A 488 -20.39 2.81 -37.15
CA GLY A 488 -20.10 2.40 -38.53
C GLY A 488 -19.47 3.50 -39.39
N ARG A 489 -18.99 3.08 -40.58
CA ARG A 489 -18.28 3.94 -41.53
C ARG A 489 -19.04 5.20 -41.95
N GLU A 490 -20.36 5.10 -42.12
CA GLU A 490 -21.20 6.24 -42.48
C GLU A 490 -21.16 7.32 -41.40
N THR A 491 -21.21 6.92 -40.13
CA THR A 491 -21.11 7.83 -38.99
C THR A 491 -19.73 8.47 -38.91
N GLY A 492 -18.66 7.69 -39.11
CA GLY A 492 -17.29 8.22 -39.12
C GLY A 492 -17.07 9.25 -40.23
N VAL A 493 -17.52 8.95 -41.46
CA VAL A 493 -17.45 9.89 -42.58
C VAL A 493 -18.31 11.14 -42.32
N ALA A 494 -19.50 10.98 -41.75
CA ALA A 494 -20.37 12.11 -41.41
C ALA A 494 -19.71 13.09 -40.43
N TYR A 495 -18.97 12.59 -39.43
CA TYR A 495 -18.15 13.44 -38.56
C TYR A 495 -16.93 14.02 -39.26
N ALA A 496 -16.22 13.24 -40.08
CA ALA A 496 -15.05 13.72 -40.83
C ALA A 496 -15.38 14.88 -41.79
N ASN A 497 -16.60 14.91 -42.34
CA ASN A 497 -17.08 16.02 -43.17
C ASN A 497 -17.10 17.36 -42.42
N HIS A 498 -17.18 17.39 -41.07
CA HIS A 498 -17.05 18.63 -40.30
C HIS A 498 -15.62 19.19 -40.38
N VAL A 499 -14.60 18.33 -40.44
CA VAL A 499 -13.22 18.75 -40.71
C VAL A 499 -13.11 19.35 -42.11
N GLN A 500 -13.72 18.72 -43.12
CA GLN A 500 -13.76 19.26 -44.48
C GLN A 500 -14.44 20.64 -44.56
N GLN A 501 -15.54 20.83 -43.82
CA GLN A 501 -16.25 22.11 -43.75
C GLN A 501 -15.38 23.22 -43.15
N LEU A 502 -14.62 22.92 -42.09
CA LEU A 502 -13.67 23.88 -41.52
C LEU A 502 -12.59 24.24 -42.54
N ILE A 503 -11.99 23.25 -43.20
CA ILE A 503 -10.98 23.47 -44.25
C ILE A 503 -11.53 24.37 -45.37
N THR A 504 -12.74 24.10 -45.86
CA THR A 504 -13.40 24.90 -46.91
C THR A 504 -13.61 26.35 -46.44
N THR A 505 -13.96 26.53 -45.17
CA THR A 505 -14.14 27.85 -44.56
C THR A 505 -12.83 28.63 -44.52
N LEU A 506 -11.71 27.99 -44.12
CA LEU A 506 -10.38 28.62 -44.12
C LEU A 506 -9.96 29.07 -45.51
N GLN A 507 -10.12 28.19 -46.50
CA GLN A 507 -9.81 28.51 -47.90
C GLN A 507 -10.65 29.69 -48.41
N GLY A 508 -11.92 29.76 -48.04
CA GLY A 508 -12.79 30.91 -48.35
C GLY A 508 -12.36 32.22 -47.67
N GLN A 509 -11.65 32.13 -46.54
CA GLN A 509 -11.07 33.27 -45.82
C GLN A 509 -9.66 33.64 -46.30
N GLY A 510 -9.10 32.87 -47.24
CA GLY A 510 -7.73 33.08 -47.73
C GLY A 510 -6.65 32.55 -46.80
N THR A 511 -7.00 31.70 -45.84
CA THR A 511 -6.05 30.96 -44.99
C THR A 511 -6.09 29.47 -45.31
N GLU A 512 -5.10 28.72 -44.83
CA GLU A 512 -4.97 27.30 -45.12
C GLU A 512 -4.56 26.52 -43.87
N VAL A 513 -5.04 25.29 -43.74
CA VAL A 513 -4.74 24.43 -42.59
C VAL A 513 -3.25 24.05 -42.57
N ALA A 514 -2.62 24.23 -41.41
CA ALA A 514 -1.27 23.74 -41.11
C ALA A 514 -1.31 22.30 -40.62
N ALA A 515 -2.16 22.02 -39.63
CA ALA A 515 -2.24 20.71 -39.00
C ALA A 515 -3.66 20.35 -38.56
N PHE A 516 -3.95 19.06 -38.56
CA PHE A 516 -5.05 18.44 -37.81
C PHE A 516 -4.44 17.52 -36.75
N ILE A 517 -4.85 17.67 -35.50
CA ILE A 517 -4.39 16.84 -34.38
C ILE A 517 -5.59 16.15 -33.70
N ALA A 518 -5.44 14.85 -33.44
CA ALA A 518 -6.46 14.05 -32.79
C ALA A 518 -5.85 12.88 -32.01
N GLU A 519 -6.47 12.54 -30.88
CA GLU A 519 -6.22 11.28 -30.16
C GLU A 519 -6.88 10.12 -30.90
N SER A 520 -6.26 8.94 -30.92
CA SER A 520 -6.85 7.73 -31.52
C SER A 520 -8.06 7.19 -30.73
N VAL A 521 -8.10 7.49 -29.43
CA VAL A 521 -9.25 7.33 -28.53
C VAL A 521 -9.28 8.58 -27.66
N LEU A 522 -10.42 9.29 -27.59
CA LEU A 522 -10.49 10.52 -26.81
C LEU A 522 -10.49 10.21 -25.32
N GLY A 523 -9.38 10.49 -24.64
CA GLY A 523 -9.19 10.22 -23.23
C GLY A 523 -10.04 11.14 -22.36
N CYS A 524 -9.74 12.45 -22.40
CA CYS A 524 -10.47 13.47 -21.63
C CYS A 524 -11.94 13.61 -22.06
N GLY A 525 -12.27 13.23 -23.29
CA GLY A 525 -13.64 13.21 -23.80
C GLY A 525 -14.52 12.09 -23.22
N GLY A 526 -13.97 11.19 -22.41
CA GLY A 526 -14.72 10.13 -21.75
C GLY A 526 -14.42 8.73 -22.28
N GLN A 527 -13.19 8.48 -22.74
CA GLN A 527 -12.76 7.20 -23.32
C GLN A 527 -13.58 6.84 -24.57
N ILE A 528 -13.67 7.79 -25.51
CA ILE A 528 -14.50 7.65 -26.71
C ILE A 528 -13.69 7.00 -27.83
N VAL A 529 -14.10 5.80 -28.23
CA VAL A 529 -13.61 5.13 -29.44
C VAL A 529 -14.27 5.78 -30.65
N LEU A 530 -13.45 6.23 -31.59
CA LEU A 530 -13.91 6.94 -32.79
C LEU A 530 -14.69 5.97 -33.71
N PRO A 531 -15.76 6.42 -34.38
CA PRO A 531 -16.47 5.60 -35.36
C PRO A 531 -15.56 5.19 -36.53
N ASP A 532 -15.83 4.01 -37.09
CA ASP A 532 -15.06 3.45 -38.20
C ASP A 532 -14.88 4.47 -39.33
N GLY A 533 -13.67 4.56 -39.90
CA GLY A 533 -13.39 5.43 -41.05
C GLY A 533 -13.33 6.93 -40.76
N TYR A 534 -13.56 7.39 -39.52
CA TYR A 534 -13.45 8.81 -39.17
C TYR A 534 -12.04 9.37 -39.44
N LEU A 535 -10.99 8.80 -38.83
CA LEU A 535 -9.62 9.30 -38.97
C LEU A 535 -9.13 9.23 -40.41
N ALA A 536 -9.42 8.13 -41.11
CA ALA A 536 -9.05 7.96 -42.52
C ALA A 536 -9.65 9.08 -43.40
N ALA A 537 -10.95 9.33 -43.29
CA ALA A 537 -11.60 10.39 -44.06
C ALA A 537 -11.12 11.79 -43.66
N ALA A 538 -10.94 12.06 -42.36
CA ALA A 538 -10.43 13.33 -41.88
C ALA A 538 -9.01 13.60 -42.40
N TYR A 539 -8.13 12.59 -42.38
CA TYR A 539 -6.77 12.69 -42.87
C TYR A 539 -6.73 12.92 -44.39
N ASP A 540 -7.58 12.23 -45.16
CA ASP A 540 -7.71 12.47 -46.61
C ASP A 540 -8.08 13.93 -46.91
N HIS A 541 -9.03 14.51 -46.16
CA HIS A 541 -9.42 15.91 -46.33
C HIS A 541 -8.28 16.89 -46.01
N VAL A 542 -7.54 16.64 -44.93
CA VAL A 542 -6.43 17.51 -44.49
C VAL A 542 -5.26 17.43 -45.47
N HIS A 543 -4.86 16.23 -45.90
CA HIS A 543 -3.80 16.03 -46.88
C HIS A 543 -4.15 16.65 -48.24
N ALA A 544 -5.41 16.53 -48.68
CA ALA A 544 -5.87 17.18 -49.92
C ALA A 544 -5.76 18.71 -49.87
N ALA A 545 -5.80 19.31 -48.68
CA ALA A 545 -5.59 20.74 -48.46
C ALA A 545 -4.11 21.12 -48.19
N GLY A 546 -3.20 20.16 -48.24
CA GLY A 546 -1.76 20.35 -47.99
C GLY A 546 -1.39 20.53 -46.51
N GLY A 547 -2.31 20.24 -45.58
CA GLY A 547 -2.01 20.18 -44.15
C GLY A 547 -1.38 18.84 -43.73
N LEU A 548 -0.92 18.76 -42.48
CA LEU A 548 -0.38 17.54 -41.88
C LEU A 548 -1.30 16.98 -40.79
N CYS A 549 -1.30 15.65 -40.62
CA CYS A 549 -2.05 14.98 -39.57
C CYS A 549 -1.11 14.54 -38.44
N ILE A 550 -1.49 14.85 -37.20
CA ILE A 550 -0.79 14.47 -35.97
C ILE A 550 -1.69 13.50 -35.21
N ALA A 551 -1.23 12.27 -35.04
CA ALA A 551 -1.86 11.29 -34.17
C ALA A 551 -1.28 11.42 -32.76
N ASP A 552 -2.11 11.81 -31.80
CA ASP A 552 -1.74 11.92 -30.38
C ASP A 552 -1.98 10.57 -29.69
N GLU A 553 -0.90 9.83 -29.39
CA GLU A 553 -0.92 8.46 -28.85
C GLU A 553 -0.38 8.40 -27.41
N VAL A 554 -0.50 9.49 -26.65
CA VAL A 554 -0.16 9.58 -25.21
C VAL A 554 -1.15 8.78 -24.38
#